data_AF-A0A536KWL9-F1
#
_entry.id   AF-A0A536KWL9-F1
#
_cell.length_a   1.000
_cell.length_b   1.000
_cell.length_c   1.000
_cell.angle_alpha   90.00
_cell.angle_beta   90.00
_cell.angle_gamma   90.00
#
_symmetry.space_group_name_H-M   'P 1'
#
loop_
_entity.id
_entity.type
_entity.pdbx_description
1 polymer ?
#
loop_
_entity_poly.entity_id
_entity_poly.type
_entity_poly.pdbx_seq_one_letter_code
_entity_poly.pdbx_strand_id
1 'polypeptide(L)'
;MAKFLRRFVEDPRAVDAIVVVLATWFVLGAYVVAYAYVHDPAQVIEGARKAGLATVTASWALMTLFLFGAFATGLRDGRVWNRALPDGQTGTFAAALIFGAAWIVDQAFWSPIFGSNAVGLDSLFTPPHLIEMGAAAVIVSGPLRAAARRGESIASPVTLTSTALLLSVLTFATQFIHPLIDPWAAGDYEFRALVTNAPWLGENIGVAAILAQAVILAGTGLLLNSGFSLRPGSMTFVFTVNGVLVTITKGHFQLVPVAIVTGLAADAWIVFTSRKPGKPSASLCAVIGGAFATAYLAEVTLLPAGTVWGASLWLGTIIATTMLTWMMGRLLRAGLPAAVIAPYEVFMKQAPEPERGTLDPDSAVREQLVRAALDDLGTPEALGRNPLAMLPGVTKGGSAAVELRAVLVEVIGELAGSATPREAECGRVLQDYYVKRVGSHEVVMERLYLSRPTYYRRLHHGFQLVAQRLDALSLTPAPR
;
A
#
# COMPACT_ATOMS: atom_id res chain seq x y z
N MET A 1 -34.52 -12.92 0.86
CA MET A 1 -33.23 -12.70 0.15
C MET A 1 -32.77 -11.23 0.17
N ALA A 2 -33.56 -10.26 -0.30
CA ALA A 2 -33.15 -8.86 -0.45
C ALA A 2 -32.70 -8.15 0.85
N LYS A 3 -33.40 -8.34 1.99
CA LYS A 3 -32.99 -7.78 3.30
C LYS A 3 -31.67 -8.35 3.83
N PHE A 4 -31.39 -9.62 3.54
CA PHE A 4 -30.16 -10.29 3.99
C PHE A 4 -28.96 -9.79 3.17
N LEU A 5 -29.11 -9.71 1.84
CA LEU A 5 -28.12 -9.10 0.94
C LEU A 5 -27.81 -7.63 1.31
N ARG A 6 -28.83 -6.84 1.67
CA ARG A 6 -28.64 -5.44 2.08
C ARG A 6 -27.77 -5.31 3.34
N ARG A 7 -27.98 -6.19 4.33
CA ARG A 7 -27.20 -6.21 5.58
C ARG A 7 -25.73 -6.59 5.35
N PHE A 8 -25.44 -7.45 4.37
CA PHE A 8 -24.06 -7.80 3.97
C PHE A 8 -23.33 -6.69 3.22
N VAL A 9 -24.06 -5.82 2.53
CA VAL A 9 -23.50 -4.65 1.82
C VAL A 9 -23.26 -3.47 2.79
N GLU A 10 -24.03 -3.40 3.88
CA GLU A 10 -23.92 -2.33 4.87
C GLU A 10 -22.78 -2.54 5.89
N ASP A 11 -22.36 -3.78 6.15
CA ASP A 11 -21.21 -4.09 7.03
C ASP A 11 -19.89 -4.12 6.22
N PRO A 12 -18.99 -3.13 6.39
CA PRO A 12 -17.70 -3.08 5.68
C PRO A 12 -16.87 -4.35 5.85
N ARG A 13 -16.92 -5.00 7.02
CA ARG A 13 -16.12 -6.19 7.32
C ARG A 13 -16.67 -7.42 6.62
N ALA A 14 -18.00 -7.49 6.44
CA ALA A 14 -18.64 -8.55 5.69
C ALA A 14 -18.28 -8.47 4.20
N VAL A 15 -18.27 -7.26 3.64
CA VAL A 15 -17.79 -7.00 2.26
C VAL A 15 -16.34 -7.45 2.11
N ASP A 16 -15.46 -7.05 3.04
CA ASP A 16 -14.05 -7.44 3.01
C ASP A 16 -13.86 -8.96 3.06
N ALA A 17 -14.64 -9.67 3.87
CA ALA A 17 -14.57 -11.12 3.97
C ALA A 17 -14.99 -11.81 2.66
N ILE A 18 -16.07 -11.36 2.03
CA ILE A 18 -16.53 -11.88 0.72
C ILE A 18 -15.45 -11.64 -0.34
N VAL A 19 -14.89 -10.43 -0.39
CA VAL A 19 -13.82 -10.08 -1.34
C VAL A 19 -12.59 -10.96 -1.12
N VAL A 20 -12.16 -11.20 0.12
CA VAL A 20 -11.02 -12.11 0.40
C VAL A 20 -11.30 -13.54 -0.07
N VAL A 21 -12.50 -14.07 0.14
CA VAL A 21 -12.84 -15.44 -0.28
C VAL A 21 -12.78 -15.55 -1.81
N LEU A 22 -13.38 -14.61 -2.53
CA LEU A 22 -13.35 -14.60 -3.99
C LEU A 22 -11.93 -14.35 -4.52
N ALA A 23 -11.17 -13.46 -3.90
CA ALA A 23 -9.77 -13.23 -4.22
C ALA A 23 -8.89 -14.47 -3.97
N THR A 24 -9.22 -15.29 -2.98
CA THR A 24 -8.51 -16.55 -2.71
C THR A 24 -8.70 -17.52 -3.87
N TRP A 25 -9.94 -17.69 -4.36
CA TRP A 25 -10.20 -18.51 -5.53
C TRP A 25 -9.56 -17.96 -6.79
N PHE A 26 -9.59 -16.63 -6.96
CA PHE A 26 -8.94 -15.95 -8.08
C PHE A 26 -7.44 -16.26 -8.15
N VAL A 27 -6.71 -16.09 -7.05
CA VAL A 27 -5.26 -16.38 -7.00
C VAL A 27 -4.99 -17.89 -7.12
N LEU A 28 -5.77 -18.74 -6.45
CA LEU A 28 -5.62 -20.19 -6.56
C LEU A 28 -5.80 -20.65 -8.01
N GLY A 29 -6.81 -20.14 -8.71
CA GLY A 29 -7.05 -20.41 -10.12
C GLY A 29 -5.85 -20.03 -10.99
N ALA A 30 -5.21 -18.89 -10.72
CA ALA A 30 -4.02 -18.46 -11.44
C ALA A 30 -2.84 -19.43 -11.24
N TYR A 31 -2.59 -19.91 -10.01
CA TYR A 31 -1.57 -20.93 -9.76
C TYR A 31 -1.88 -22.27 -10.43
N VAL A 32 -3.16 -22.66 -10.54
CA VAL A 32 -3.58 -23.84 -11.29
C VAL A 32 -3.35 -23.65 -12.81
N VAL A 33 -3.53 -22.44 -13.32
CA VAL A 33 -3.15 -22.11 -14.72
C VAL A 33 -1.64 -22.25 -14.89
N ALA A 34 -0.83 -21.67 -13.99
CA ALA A 34 0.63 -21.79 -14.07
C ALA A 34 1.10 -23.24 -14.00
N TYR A 35 0.50 -24.06 -13.12
CA TYR A 35 0.75 -25.50 -13.08
C TYR A 35 0.51 -26.17 -14.45
N ALA A 36 -0.57 -25.80 -15.14
CA ALA A 36 -0.90 -26.38 -16.43
C ALA A 36 0.15 -26.12 -17.53
N TYR A 37 0.90 -25.01 -17.43
CA TYR A 37 1.91 -24.62 -18.42
C TYR A 37 3.34 -24.98 -18.02
N VAL A 38 3.64 -25.07 -16.72
CA VAL A 38 5.02 -25.11 -16.20
C VAL A 38 5.37 -26.45 -15.55
N HIS A 39 4.37 -27.26 -15.16
CA HIS A 39 4.63 -28.55 -14.51
C HIS A 39 5.24 -29.60 -15.44
N ASP A 40 4.74 -29.70 -16.66
CA ASP A 40 5.30 -30.57 -17.70
C ASP A 40 5.87 -29.71 -18.84
N PRO A 41 7.20 -29.68 -19.02
CA PRO A 41 7.83 -28.86 -20.07
C PRO A 41 7.46 -29.29 -21.49
N ALA A 42 7.00 -30.53 -21.68
CA ALA A 42 6.74 -31.09 -23.01
C ALA A 42 5.32 -30.79 -23.52
N GLN A 43 4.36 -30.49 -22.63
CA GLN A 43 2.97 -30.34 -22.99
C GLN A 43 2.17 -29.51 -21.98
N VAL A 44 1.13 -28.84 -22.50
CA VAL A 44 0.17 -28.13 -21.65
C VAL A 44 -0.87 -29.10 -21.11
N ILE A 45 -1.06 -29.13 -19.79
CA ILE A 45 -2.04 -29.99 -19.12
C ILE A 45 -3.44 -29.38 -19.29
N GLU A 46 -4.12 -29.76 -20.37
CA GLU A 46 -5.36 -29.12 -20.81
C GLU A 46 -6.49 -29.14 -19.75
N GLY A 47 -6.58 -30.20 -18.95
CA GLY A 47 -7.54 -30.29 -17.84
C GLY A 47 -7.31 -29.23 -16.77
N ALA A 48 -6.06 -29.09 -16.32
CA ALA A 48 -5.67 -28.07 -15.34
C ALA A 48 -5.82 -26.65 -15.93
N ARG A 49 -5.46 -26.46 -17.21
CA ARG A 49 -5.62 -25.18 -17.90
C ARG A 49 -7.08 -24.73 -17.90
N LYS A 50 -8.02 -25.59 -18.31
CA LYS A 50 -9.46 -25.30 -18.31
C LYS A 50 -9.98 -25.03 -16.90
N ALA A 51 -9.61 -25.85 -15.92
CA ALA A 51 -10.05 -25.71 -14.54
C ALA A 51 -9.54 -24.41 -13.89
N GLY A 52 -8.26 -24.09 -14.07
CA GLY A 52 -7.65 -22.85 -13.59
C GLY A 52 -8.32 -21.62 -14.22
N LEU A 53 -8.46 -21.63 -15.56
CA LEU A 53 -9.07 -20.53 -16.30
C LEU A 53 -10.53 -20.29 -15.90
N ALA A 54 -11.31 -21.37 -15.76
CA ALA A 54 -12.69 -21.30 -15.29
C ALA A 54 -12.77 -20.73 -13.87
N THR A 55 -11.88 -21.15 -12.97
CA THR A 55 -11.81 -20.65 -11.59
C THR A 55 -11.48 -19.15 -11.56
N VAL A 56 -10.47 -18.70 -12.31
CA VAL A 56 -10.09 -17.27 -12.42
C VAL A 56 -11.27 -16.46 -12.95
N THR A 57 -11.86 -16.89 -14.07
CA THR A 57 -12.95 -16.17 -14.74
C THR A 57 -14.19 -16.08 -13.84
N ALA A 58 -14.58 -17.19 -13.21
CA ALA A 58 -15.76 -17.25 -12.34
C ALA A 58 -15.58 -16.39 -11.09
N SER A 59 -14.44 -16.50 -10.41
CA SER A 59 -14.15 -15.73 -9.20
C SER A 59 -14.04 -14.22 -9.49
N TRP A 60 -13.36 -13.83 -10.58
CA TRP A 60 -13.29 -12.45 -11.03
C TRP A 60 -14.68 -11.90 -11.38
N ALA A 61 -15.49 -12.63 -12.16
CA ALA A 61 -16.82 -12.21 -12.56
C ALA A 61 -17.76 -12.05 -11.36
N LEU A 62 -17.77 -13.04 -10.44
CA LEU A 62 -18.58 -12.99 -9.22
C LEU A 62 -18.17 -11.81 -8.32
N MET A 63 -16.86 -11.57 -8.17
CA MET A 63 -16.35 -10.44 -7.37
C MET A 63 -16.71 -9.10 -8.00
N THR A 64 -16.57 -8.97 -9.31
CA THR A 64 -16.92 -7.75 -10.06
C THR A 64 -18.42 -7.48 -9.98
N LEU A 65 -19.26 -8.49 -10.15
CA LEU A 65 -20.72 -8.37 -10.03
C LEU A 65 -21.15 -8.01 -8.61
N PHE A 66 -20.53 -8.63 -7.59
CA PHE A 66 -20.81 -8.32 -6.20
C PHE A 66 -20.48 -6.85 -5.87
N LEU A 67 -19.27 -6.39 -6.24
CA LEU A 67 -18.84 -5.01 -6.04
C LEU A 67 -19.69 -4.02 -6.86
N PHE A 68 -20.06 -4.37 -8.09
CA PHE A 68 -20.96 -3.56 -8.91
C PHE A 68 -22.35 -3.43 -8.25
N GLY A 69 -22.90 -4.53 -7.74
CA GLY A 69 -24.17 -4.53 -7.02
C GLY A 69 -24.12 -3.63 -5.79
N ALA A 70 -23.07 -3.76 -4.98
CA ALA A 70 -22.85 -2.91 -3.80
C ALA A 70 -22.67 -1.43 -4.17
N PHE A 71 -21.92 -1.14 -5.23
CA PHE A 71 -21.72 0.20 -5.76
C PHE A 71 -23.04 0.82 -6.25
N ALA A 72 -23.83 0.07 -7.03
CA ALA A 72 -25.13 0.51 -7.52
C ALA A 72 -26.13 0.77 -6.38
N THR A 73 -26.12 -0.06 -5.32
CA THR A 73 -26.95 0.22 -4.13
C THR A 73 -26.47 1.47 -3.40
N GLY A 74 -25.16 1.68 -3.26
CA GLY A 74 -24.61 2.89 -2.63
C GLY A 74 -24.99 4.17 -3.38
N LEU A 75 -24.94 4.14 -4.72
CA LEU A 75 -25.40 5.25 -5.55
C LEU A 75 -26.90 5.50 -5.43
N ARG A 76 -27.73 4.45 -5.40
CA ARG A 76 -29.19 4.56 -5.20
C ARG A 76 -29.57 5.13 -3.84
N ASP A 77 -28.76 4.85 -2.81
CA ASP A 77 -28.91 5.44 -1.48
C ASP A 77 -28.40 6.91 -1.42
N GLY A 78 -27.96 7.49 -2.54
CA GLY A 78 -27.53 8.90 -2.63
C GLY A 78 -26.07 9.16 -2.24
N ARG A 79 -25.24 8.12 -2.08
CA ARG A 79 -23.82 8.28 -1.75
C ARG A 79 -23.04 8.75 -2.99
N VAL A 80 -22.03 9.59 -2.78
CA VAL A 80 -21.09 10.01 -3.83
C VAL A 80 -20.32 8.78 -4.33
N TRP A 81 -20.05 8.71 -5.63
CA TRP A 81 -19.40 7.54 -6.27
C TRP A 81 -18.11 7.08 -5.57
N ASN A 82 -17.31 8.01 -5.05
CA ASN A 82 -16.05 7.69 -4.35
C ASN A 82 -16.26 7.01 -2.98
N ARG A 83 -17.45 7.12 -2.38
CA ARG A 83 -17.88 6.53 -1.10
C ARG A 83 -19.07 5.57 -1.26
N ALA A 84 -19.40 5.21 -2.50
CA ALA A 84 -20.50 4.28 -2.79
C ALA A 84 -20.19 2.85 -2.32
N LEU A 85 -18.89 2.52 -2.20
CA LEU A 85 -18.39 1.29 -1.59
C LEU A 85 -17.65 1.59 -0.28
N PRO A 86 -17.51 0.59 0.61
CA PRO A 86 -16.65 0.72 1.79
C PRO A 86 -15.21 1.11 1.44
N ASP A 87 -14.54 1.81 2.36
CA ASP A 87 -13.18 2.30 2.15
C ASP A 87 -12.22 1.18 1.70
N GLY A 88 -11.45 1.46 0.64
CA GLY A 88 -10.54 0.50 0.02
C GLY A 88 -11.16 -0.33 -1.12
N GLN A 89 -12.49 -0.54 -1.12
CA GLN A 89 -13.16 -1.38 -2.11
C GLN A 89 -13.49 -0.67 -3.42
N THR A 90 -13.60 0.66 -3.43
CA THR A 90 -13.70 1.44 -4.68
C THR A 90 -12.49 1.20 -5.58
N GLY A 91 -11.28 1.12 -5.00
CA GLY A 91 -10.06 0.79 -5.74
C GLY A 91 -10.02 -0.67 -6.21
N THR A 92 -10.52 -1.61 -5.40
CA THR A 92 -10.69 -3.02 -5.80
C THR A 92 -11.62 -3.15 -7.00
N PHE A 93 -12.76 -2.45 -6.97
CA PHE A 93 -13.73 -2.47 -8.06
C PHE A 93 -13.17 -1.89 -9.36
N ALA A 94 -12.50 -0.73 -9.29
CA ALA A 94 -11.83 -0.14 -10.44
C ALA A 94 -10.76 -1.09 -11.03
N ALA A 95 -9.95 -1.71 -10.17
CA ALA A 95 -8.94 -2.67 -10.60
C ALA A 95 -9.57 -3.93 -11.23
N ALA A 96 -10.71 -4.41 -10.73
CA ALA A 96 -11.44 -5.52 -11.32
C ALA A 96 -11.92 -5.20 -12.75
N LEU A 97 -12.39 -3.97 -13.00
CA LEU A 97 -12.75 -3.52 -14.34
C LEU A 97 -11.52 -3.40 -15.25
N ILE A 98 -10.41 -2.85 -14.74
CA ILE A 98 -9.14 -2.74 -15.48
C ILE A 98 -8.61 -4.13 -15.86
N PHE A 99 -8.68 -5.10 -14.94
CA PHE A 99 -8.30 -6.48 -15.19
C PHE A 99 -9.11 -7.07 -16.35
N GLY A 100 -10.43 -6.95 -16.32
CA GLY A 100 -11.29 -7.43 -17.41
C GLY A 100 -11.04 -6.72 -18.75
N ALA A 101 -10.78 -5.41 -18.71
CA ALA A 101 -10.45 -4.65 -19.92
C ALA A 101 -9.11 -5.10 -20.51
N ALA A 102 -8.07 -5.27 -19.67
CA ALA A 102 -6.77 -5.75 -20.10
C ALA A 102 -6.86 -7.17 -20.71
N TRP A 103 -7.62 -8.04 -20.08
CA TRP A 103 -7.90 -9.40 -20.58
C TRP A 103 -8.55 -9.39 -21.96
N ILE A 104 -9.60 -8.58 -22.14
CA ILE A 104 -10.28 -8.45 -23.44
C ILE A 104 -9.30 -7.88 -24.48
N VAL A 105 -8.50 -6.89 -24.10
CA VAL A 105 -7.48 -6.30 -24.97
C VAL A 105 -6.45 -7.35 -25.39
N ASP A 106 -6.01 -8.22 -24.48
CA ASP A 106 -5.06 -9.28 -24.78
C ASP A 106 -5.65 -10.27 -25.80
N GLN A 107 -6.80 -10.85 -25.47
CA GLN A 107 -7.39 -11.92 -26.27
C GLN A 107 -7.91 -11.45 -27.62
N ALA A 108 -8.51 -10.25 -27.70
CA ALA A 108 -9.14 -9.78 -28.91
C ALA A 108 -8.19 -8.98 -29.82
N PHE A 109 -7.12 -8.39 -29.29
CA PHE A 109 -6.25 -7.48 -30.04
C PHE A 109 -4.77 -7.85 -29.94
N TRP A 110 -4.21 -7.93 -28.74
CA TRP A 110 -2.76 -8.06 -28.59
C TRP A 110 -2.23 -9.40 -29.12
N SER A 111 -2.70 -10.50 -28.54
CA SER A 111 -2.25 -11.85 -28.85
C SER A 111 -2.49 -12.23 -30.33
N PRO A 112 -3.64 -11.87 -30.96
CA PRO A 112 -3.85 -12.08 -32.39
C PRO A 112 -2.96 -11.25 -33.33
N ILE A 113 -2.62 -10.00 -32.98
CA ILE A 113 -1.85 -9.09 -33.86
C ILE A 113 -0.36 -9.39 -33.79
N PHE A 114 0.18 -9.57 -32.58
CA PHE A 114 1.61 -9.70 -32.35
C PHE A 114 2.09 -11.15 -32.30
N GLY A 115 1.17 -12.10 -32.12
CA GLY A 115 1.49 -13.50 -31.89
C GLY A 115 2.12 -13.70 -30.52
N SER A 116 1.42 -14.39 -29.61
CA SER A 116 2.02 -14.83 -28.35
C SER A 116 2.55 -16.26 -28.52
N ASN A 117 3.83 -16.49 -28.21
CA ASN A 117 4.31 -17.85 -27.97
C ASN A 117 3.45 -18.48 -26.86
N ALA A 118 3.09 -19.78 -26.96
CA ALA A 118 2.26 -20.40 -25.93
C ALA A 118 2.99 -20.57 -24.58
N VAL A 119 4.33 -20.53 -24.61
CA VAL A 119 5.21 -20.74 -23.45
C VAL A 119 6.40 -19.79 -23.56
N GLY A 120 6.88 -19.29 -22.42
CA GLY A 120 8.09 -18.46 -22.32
C GLY A 120 7.83 -17.04 -21.82
N LEU A 121 8.91 -16.31 -21.52
CA LEU A 121 8.83 -14.96 -20.95
C LEU A 121 8.12 -13.96 -21.86
N ASP A 122 8.27 -14.10 -23.17
CA ASP A 122 7.59 -13.26 -24.17
C ASP A 122 6.06 -13.36 -24.07
N SER A 123 5.54 -14.54 -23.75
CA SER A 123 4.11 -14.73 -23.46
C SER A 123 3.68 -14.08 -22.15
N LEU A 124 4.55 -14.06 -21.14
CA LEU A 124 4.22 -13.61 -19.79
C LEU A 124 4.33 -12.07 -19.66
N PHE A 125 5.25 -11.45 -20.42
CA PHE A 125 5.57 -10.02 -20.35
C PHE A 125 4.85 -9.17 -21.40
N THR A 126 3.72 -9.64 -21.94
CA THR A 126 2.88 -8.78 -22.77
C THR A 126 2.36 -7.60 -21.93
N PRO A 127 2.24 -6.38 -22.49
CA PRO A 127 1.71 -5.24 -21.76
C PRO A 127 0.34 -5.47 -21.13
N PRO A 128 -0.63 -6.17 -21.77
CA PRO A 128 -1.87 -6.55 -21.12
C PRO A 128 -1.67 -7.42 -19.87
N HIS A 129 -0.84 -8.47 -19.93
CA HIS A 129 -0.55 -9.31 -18.75
C HIS A 129 0.11 -8.52 -17.61
N LEU A 130 0.96 -7.53 -17.91
CA LEU A 130 1.53 -6.66 -16.87
C LEU A 130 0.46 -5.78 -16.21
N ILE A 131 -0.51 -5.28 -16.98
CA ILE A 131 -1.66 -4.54 -16.44
C ILE A 131 -2.54 -5.47 -15.59
N GLU A 132 -2.79 -6.68 -16.04
CA GLU A 132 -3.52 -7.71 -15.30
C GLU A 132 -2.83 -8.04 -13.96
N MET A 133 -1.51 -8.20 -13.97
CA MET A 133 -0.71 -8.45 -12.77
C MET A 133 -0.80 -7.28 -11.77
N GLY A 134 -0.68 -6.05 -12.26
CA GLY A 134 -0.84 -4.84 -11.44
C GLY A 134 -2.26 -4.72 -10.87
N ALA A 135 -3.28 -4.96 -11.70
CA ALA A 135 -4.68 -4.95 -11.29
C ALA A 135 -4.97 -6.05 -10.26
N ALA A 136 -4.47 -7.27 -10.46
CA ALA A 136 -4.57 -8.37 -9.51
C ALA A 136 -3.99 -8.00 -8.14
N ALA A 137 -2.81 -7.36 -8.10
CA ALA A 137 -2.21 -6.89 -6.85
C ALA A 137 -3.11 -5.86 -6.14
N VAL A 138 -3.74 -4.95 -6.88
CA VAL A 138 -4.68 -3.96 -6.33
C VAL A 138 -5.98 -4.62 -5.85
N ILE A 139 -6.47 -5.65 -6.55
CA ILE A 139 -7.67 -6.39 -6.16
C ILE A 139 -7.45 -7.11 -4.83
N VAL A 140 -6.43 -7.97 -4.75
CA VAL A 140 -6.21 -8.84 -3.59
C VAL A 140 -5.82 -8.07 -2.33
N SER A 141 -5.23 -6.87 -2.47
CA SER A 141 -4.86 -5.98 -1.37
C SER A 141 -6.00 -5.06 -0.91
N GLY A 142 -7.19 -5.13 -1.52
CA GLY A 142 -8.36 -4.33 -1.14
C GLY A 142 -8.69 -4.39 0.36
N PRO A 143 -8.93 -5.58 0.92
CA PRO A 143 -9.22 -5.77 2.34
C PRO A 143 -8.08 -5.32 3.27
N LEU A 144 -6.81 -5.50 2.88
CA LEU A 144 -5.65 -4.96 3.60
C LEU A 144 -5.66 -3.43 3.63
N ARG A 145 -5.89 -2.77 2.49
CA ARG A 145 -6.01 -1.29 2.41
C ARG A 145 -7.21 -0.78 3.21
N ALA A 146 -8.32 -1.51 3.19
CA ALA A 146 -9.53 -1.18 3.92
C ALA A 146 -9.27 -1.19 5.44
N ALA A 147 -8.63 -2.25 5.95
CA ALA A 147 -8.25 -2.35 7.36
C ALA A 147 -7.28 -1.24 7.78
N ALA A 148 -6.29 -0.92 6.94
CA ALA A 148 -5.35 0.17 7.21
C ALA A 148 -6.04 1.55 7.26
N ARG A 149 -6.95 1.84 6.32
CA ARG A 149 -7.71 3.11 6.28
C ARG A 149 -8.65 3.27 7.46
N ARG A 150 -9.22 2.16 7.97
CA ARG A 150 -10.04 2.16 9.19
C ARG A 150 -9.24 2.31 10.48
N GLY A 151 -7.90 2.33 10.42
CA GLY A 151 -7.05 2.44 11.61
C GLY A 151 -7.10 1.20 12.49
N GLU A 152 -7.34 0.00 11.92
CA GLU A 152 -7.35 -1.24 12.69
C GLU A 152 -5.97 -1.50 13.30
N SER A 153 -5.88 -1.58 14.63
CA SER A 153 -4.59 -1.73 15.33
C SER A 153 -4.06 -3.16 15.33
N ILE A 154 -4.93 -4.16 15.12
CA ILE A 154 -4.60 -5.59 15.13
C ILE A 154 -4.97 -6.18 13.77
N ALA A 155 -4.06 -6.92 13.16
CA ALA A 155 -4.33 -7.59 11.90
C ALA A 155 -5.39 -8.68 12.07
N SER A 156 -6.53 -8.54 11.38
CA SER A 156 -7.58 -9.56 11.34
C SER A 156 -7.19 -10.75 10.43
N PRO A 157 -7.83 -11.93 10.56
CA PRO A 157 -7.60 -13.03 9.62
C PRO A 157 -7.85 -12.66 8.15
N VAL A 158 -8.81 -11.76 7.90
CA VAL A 158 -9.12 -11.22 6.57
C VAL A 158 -7.93 -10.39 6.04
N THR A 159 -7.37 -9.53 6.89
CA THR A 159 -6.17 -8.72 6.58
C THR A 159 -4.96 -9.60 6.31
N LEU A 160 -4.73 -10.63 7.14
CA LEU A 160 -3.64 -11.59 6.97
C LEU A 160 -3.79 -12.39 5.68
N THR A 161 -4.99 -12.86 5.37
CA THR A 161 -5.28 -13.59 4.13
C THR A 161 -5.07 -12.68 2.91
N SER A 162 -5.59 -11.45 2.94
CA SER A 162 -5.34 -10.46 1.89
C SER A 162 -3.84 -10.15 1.70
N THR A 163 -3.07 -10.11 2.78
CA THR A 163 -1.61 -9.95 2.73
C THR A 163 -0.92 -11.16 2.10
N ALA A 164 -1.35 -12.38 2.46
CA ALA A 164 -0.84 -13.62 1.88
C ALA A 164 -1.16 -13.72 0.38
N LEU A 165 -2.34 -13.29 -0.03
CA LEU A 165 -2.74 -13.23 -1.44
C LEU A 165 -1.93 -12.17 -2.21
N LEU A 166 -1.69 -11.00 -1.62
CA LEU A 166 -0.81 -9.98 -2.22
C LEU A 166 0.61 -10.52 -2.41
N LEU A 167 1.19 -11.14 -1.38
CA LEU A 167 2.48 -11.81 -1.48
C LEU A 167 2.45 -12.87 -2.59
N SER A 168 1.36 -13.61 -2.72
CA SER A 168 1.19 -14.64 -3.75
C SER A 168 1.06 -14.10 -5.16
N VAL A 169 0.48 -12.90 -5.34
CA VAL A 169 0.51 -12.22 -6.65
C VAL A 169 1.93 -11.76 -6.98
N LEU A 170 2.70 -11.26 -6.01
CA LEU A 170 4.09 -10.86 -6.23
C LEU A 170 4.97 -12.07 -6.60
N THR A 171 4.84 -13.18 -5.87
CA THR A 171 5.60 -14.41 -6.18
C THR A 171 5.16 -15.06 -7.48
N PHE A 172 3.90 -14.88 -7.88
CA PHE A 172 3.41 -15.29 -9.21
C PHE A 172 4.03 -14.42 -10.32
N ALA A 173 4.09 -13.10 -10.11
CA ALA A 173 4.71 -12.19 -11.06
C ALA A 173 6.21 -12.48 -11.26
N THR A 174 6.88 -12.93 -10.20
CA THR A 174 8.29 -13.31 -10.23
C THR A 174 8.51 -14.82 -10.32
N GLN A 175 7.52 -15.60 -10.77
CA GLN A 175 7.57 -17.07 -10.72
C GLN A 175 8.74 -17.66 -11.54
N PHE A 176 9.15 -16.98 -12.60
CA PHE A 176 10.28 -17.38 -13.46
C PHE A 176 11.65 -17.30 -12.76
N ILE A 177 11.71 -16.72 -11.56
CA ILE A 177 12.91 -16.60 -10.74
C ILE A 177 12.60 -16.94 -9.28
N HIS A 178 11.91 -18.06 -9.05
CA HIS A 178 11.47 -18.47 -7.72
C HIS A 178 12.11 -19.80 -7.26
N PRO A 179 12.82 -19.85 -6.12
CA PRO A 179 13.60 -21.02 -5.71
C PRO A 179 12.76 -22.24 -5.29
N LEU A 180 11.49 -22.02 -4.89
CA LEU A 180 10.53 -23.11 -4.63
C LEU A 180 9.93 -23.71 -5.91
N ILE A 181 10.01 -22.99 -7.05
CA ILE A 181 9.55 -23.48 -8.35
C ILE A 181 10.73 -24.16 -9.04
N ASP A 182 11.83 -23.44 -9.21
CA ASP A 182 13.04 -23.93 -9.89
C ASP A 182 14.22 -24.03 -8.92
N PRO A 183 14.39 -25.18 -8.23
CA PRO A 183 15.39 -25.34 -7.20
C PRO A 183 16.79 -25.61 -7.78
N TRP A 184 17.43 -24.58 -8.33
CA TRP A 184 18.77 -24.65 -8.92
C TRP A 184 19.88 -25.19 -8.00
N ALA A 185 19.68 -25.14 -6.68
CA ALA A 185 20.61 -25.69 -5.71
C ALA A 185 20.51 -27.22 -5.54
N ALA A 186 19.41 -27.84 -6.02
CA ALA A 186 19.14 -29.26 -5.85
C ALA A 186 19.92 -30.12 -6.85
N GLY A 187 20.37 -31.29 -6.38
CA GLY A 187 21.18 -32.20 -7.16
C GLY A 187 20.46 -32.80 -8.37
N ASP A 188 19.17 -33.07 -8.22
CA ASP A 188 18.27 -33.75 -9.14
C ASP A 188 17.38 -32.81 -9.97
N TYR A 189 17.63 -31.50 -9.93
CA TYR A 189 16.83 -30.55 -10.69
C TYR A 189 16.87 -30.83 -12.20
N GLU A 190 15.70 -31.02 -12.81
CA GLU A 190 15.51 -31.54 -14.17
C GLU A 190 16.24 -30.75 -15.27
N PHE A 191 16.28 -29.42 -15.15
CA PHE A 191 16.86 -28.54 -16.16
C PHE A 191 18.36 -28.32 -16.00
N ARG A 192 18.96 -28.94 -14.99
CA ARG A 192 20.37 -28.76 -14.70
C ARG A 192 21.29 -29.34 -15.78
N ALA A 193 20.86 -30.41 -16.43
CA ALA A 193 21.60 -31.00 -17.55
C ALA A 193 21.84 -29.98 -18.68
N LEU A 194 20.93 -29.01 -18.88
CA LEU A 194 21.06 -27.96 -19.89
C LEU A 194 22.22 -26.99 -19.63
N VAL A 195 22.62 -26.83 -18.38
CA VAL A 195 23.70 -25.91 -17.97
C VAL A 195 24.98 -26.63 -17.55
N THR A 196 25.12 -27.92 -17.87
CA THR A 196 26.29 -28.74 -17.48
C THR A 196 27.63 -28.14 -17.94
N ASN A 197 27.66 -27.56 -19.14
CA ASN A 197 28.86 -26.94 -19.70
C ASN A 197 29.16 -25.54 -19.15
N ALA A 198 28.24 -24.96 -18.37
CA ALA A 198 28.34 -23.63 -17.78
C ALA A 198 27.63 -23.59 -16.41
N PRO A 199 28.11 -24.36 -15.41
CA PRO A 199 27.42 -24.53 -14.12
C PRO A 199 27.22 -23.20 -13.37
N TRP A 200 28.12 -22.24 -13.56
CA TRP A 200 28.04 -20.88 -13.01
C TRP A 200 26.75 -20.13 -13.40
N LEU A 201 26.13 -20.48 -14.53
CA LEU A 201 24.86 -19.87 -14.95
C LEU A 201 23.71 -20.30 -14.02
N GLY A 202 23.64 -21.60 -13.70
CA GLY A 202 22.65 -22.13 -12.76
C GLY A 202 22.86 -21.60 -11.34
N GLU A 203 24.12 -21.48 -10.92
CA GLU A 203 24.48 -20.85 -9.65
C GLU A 203 24.01 -19.39 -9.59
N ASN A 204 24.27 -18.59 -10.64
CA ASN A 204 23.83 -17.19 -10.71
C ASN A 204 22.30 -17.06 -10.62
N ILE A 205 21.56 -17.86 -11.40
CA ILE A 205 20.08 -17.81 -11.40
C ILE A 205 19.54 -18.27 -10.05
N GLY A 206 20.09 -19.34 -9.47
CA GLY A 206 19.67 -19.84 -8.17
C GLY A 206 19.90 -18.84 -7.04
N VAL A 207 21.08 -18.21 -6.99
CA VAL A 207 21.39 -17.17 -5.99
C VAL A 207 20.48 -15.97 -6.18
N ALA A 208 20.29 -15.51 -7.42
CA ALA A 208 19.40 -14.40 -7.72
C ALA A 208 17.95 -14.68 -7.29
N ALA A 209 17.45 -15.90 -7.52
CA ALA A 209 16.12 -16.33 -7.08
C ALA A 209 15.96 -16.32 -5.55
N ILE A 210 16.95 -16.83 -4.82
CA ILE A 210 16.93 -16.81 -3.34
C ILE A 210 16.94 -15.37 -2.81
N LEU A 211 17.80 -14.51 -3.36
CA LEU A 211 17.90 -13.10 -2.97
C LEU A 211 16.60 -12.33 -3.25
N ALA A 212 16.05 -12.49 -4.46
CA ALA A 212 14.80 -11.84 -4.87
C ALA A 212 13.64 -12.24 -3.95
N GLN A 213 13.49 -13.54 -3.70
CA GLN A 213 12.40 -14.03 -2.85
C GLN A 213 12.54 -13.58 -1.40
N ALA A 214 13.76 -13.59 -0.85
CA ALA A 214 14.00 -13.10 0.49
C ALA A 214 13.66 -11.61 0.66
N VAL A 215 13.96 -10.79 -0.34
CA VAL A 215 13.58 -9.36 -0.37
C VAL A 215 12.06 -9.18 -0.38
N ILE A 216 11.35 -9.96 -1.20
CA ILE A 216 9.87 -9.91 -1.28
C ILE A 216 9.24 -10.31 0.07
N LEU A 217 9.72 -11.39 0.69
CA LEU A 217 9.26 -11.86 2.01
C LEU A 217 9.56 -10.82 3.10
N ALA A 218 10.78 -10.29 3.14
CA ALA A 218 11.18 -9.29 4.13
C ALA A 218 10.41 -7.97 3.95
N GLY A 219 10.16 -7.54 2.72
CA GLY A 219 9.35 -6.35 2.41
C GLY A 219 7.91 -6.52 2.87
N THR A 220 7.31 -7.68 2.61
CA THR A 220 5.96 -8.03 3.09
C THR A 220 5.89 -8.05 4.61
N GLY A 221 6.86 -8.70 5.26
CA GLY A 221 6.94 -8.75 6.72
C GLY A 221 7.12 -7.37 7.35
N LEU A 222 7.91 -6.49 6.72
CA LEU A 222 8.08 -5.12 7.16
C LEU A 222 6.80 -4.31 7.02
N LEU A 223 6.12 -4.37 5.87
CA LEU A 223 4.85 -3.68 5.63
C LEU A 223 3.83 -4.07 6.71
N LEU A 224 3.65 -5.37 6.94
CA LEU A 224 2.69 -5.88 7.90
C LEU A 224 3.04 -5.48 9.35
N ASN A 225 4.31 -5.60 9.76
CA ASN A 225 4.77 -5.21 11.10
C ASN A 225 4.78 -3.69 11.33
N SER A 226 4.87 -2.89 10.27
CA SER A 226 4.81 -1.43 10.34
C SER A 226 3.38 -0.93 10.56
N GLY A 227 2.41 -1.49 9.84
CA GLY A 227 1.01 -1.03 9.85
C GLY A 227 0.15 -1.61 10.98
N PHE A 228 0.47 -2.81 11.49
CA PHE A 228 -0.40 -3.52 12.44
C PHE A 228 0.36 -4.07 13.64
N SER A 229 -0.38 -4.35 14.72
CA SER A 229 0.06 -5.20 15.82
C SER A 229 -0.22 -6.66 15.46
N LEU A 230 0.82 -7.47 15.43
CA LEU A 230 0.76 -8.85 14.95
C LEU A 230 0.58 -9.81 16.11
N ARG A 231 -0.34 -10.77 15.94
CA ARG A 231 -0.50 -11.90 16.85
C ARG A 231 0.59 -12.94 16.56
N PRO A 232 1.04 -13.72 17.56
CA PRO A 232 1.91 -14.86 17.31
C PRO A 232 1.30 -15.76 16.23
N GLY A 233 2.11 -16.14 15.24
CA GLY A 233 1.68 -16.96 14.10
C GLY A 233 1.22 -16.19 12.86
N SER A 234 1.21 -14.85 12.89
CA SER A 234 0.74 -14.04 11.74
C SER A 234 1.67 -14.18 10.53
N MET A 235 3.00 -14.12 10.74
CA MET A 235 3.96 -14.30 9.65
C MET A 235 3.99 -15.74 9.15
N THR A 236 3.92 -16.69 10.08
CA THR A 236 3.81 -18.12 9.75
C THR A 236 2.60 -18.37 8.86
N PHE A 237 1.44 -17.83 9.19
CA PHE A 237 0.25 -17.97 8.35
C PHE A 237 0.46 -17.38 6.95
N VAL A 238 0.93 -16.12 6.86
CA VAL A 238 1.12 -15.42 5.58
C VAL A 238 2.11 -16.16 4.67
N PHE A 239 3.27 -16.54 5.21
CA PHE A 239 4.30 -17.23 4.44
C PHE A 239 3.89 -18.65 4.08
N THR A 240 3.22 -19.38 4.98
CA THR A 240 2.76 -20.75 4.69
C THR A 240 1.72 -20.77 3.57
N VAL A 241 0.72 -19.88 3.61
CA VAL A 241 -0.29 -19.79 2.54
C VAL A 241 0.37 -19.48 1.20
N ASN A 242 1.32 -18.55 1.18
CA ASN A 242 2.09 -18.25 -0.03
C ASN A 242 2.91 -19.46 -0.50
N GLY A 243 3.67 -20.09 0.40
CA GLY A 243 4.50 -21.25 0.08
C GLY A 243 3.69 -22.40 -0.51
N VAL A 244 2.52 -22.71 0.07
CA VAL A 244 1.59 -23.71 -0.48
C VAL A 244 1.19 -23.36 -1.90
N LEU A 245 0.72 -22.13 -2.15
CA LEU A 245 0.31 -21.70 -3.49
C LEU A 245 1.46 -21.79 -4.50
N VAL A 246 2.65 -21.31 -4.14
CA VAL A 246 3.82 -21.36 -5.01
C VAL A 246 4.20 -22.79 -5.39
N THR A 247 4.21 -23.69 -4.40
CA THR A 247 4.60 -25.11 -4.64
C THR A 247 3.62 -25.86 -5.53
N ILE A 248 2.37 -25.41 -5.70
CA ILE A 248 1.43 -25.97 -6.66
C ILE A 248 2.01 -25.94 -8.07
N THR A 249 2.75 -24.88 -8.45
CA THR A 249 3.22 -24.65 -9.83
C THR A 249 4.00 -25.81 -10.43
N LYS A 250 4.90 -26.44 -9.65
CA LYS A 250 5.67 -27.62 -10.08
C LYS A 250 5.47 -28.85 -9.18
N GLY A 251 4.61 -28.76 -8.17
CA GLY A 251 4.33 -29.87 -7.25
C GLY A 251 5.43 -30.12 -6.21
N HIS A 252 6.32 -29.16 -5.96
CA HIS A 252 7.42 -29.28 -4.99
C HIS A 252 6.94 -29.08 -3.54
N PHE A 253 5.92 -29.82 -3.12
CA PHE A 253 5.33 -29.69 -1.78
C PHE A 253 6.30 -30.01 -0.63
N GLN A 254 7.36 -30.76 -0.91
CA GLN A 254 8.46 -30.99 0.03
C GLN A 254 9.16 -29.69 0.47
N LEU A 255 9.02 -28.58 -0.27
CA LEU A 255 9.62 -27.30 0.08
C LEU A 255 8.69 -26.38 0.89
N VAL A 256 7.45 -26.78 1.20
CA VAL A 256 6.54 -26.03 2.09
C VAL A 256 7.14 -25.76 3.49
N PRO A 257 7.88 -26.69 4.12
CA PRO A 257 8.55 -26.44 5.41
C PRO A 257 9.44 -25.19 5.41
N VAL A 258 10.05 -24.83 4.28
CA VAL A 258 10.88 -23.61 4.14
C VAL A 258 10.07 -22.37 4.51
N ALA A 259 8.83 -22.25 4.01
CA ALA A 259 7.95 -21.13 4.30
C ALA A 259 7.48 -21.12 5.76
N ILE A 260 7.19 -22.30 6.32
CA ILE A 260 6.79 -22.47 7.73
C ILE A 260 7.92 -22.03 8.66
N VAL A 261 9.13 -22.55 8.47
CA VAL A 261 10.31 -22.22 9.31
C VAL A 261 10.64 -20.74 9.23
N THR A 262 10.59 -20.15 8.03
CA THR A 262 10.80 -18.71 7.84
C THR A 262 9.80 -17.88 8.65
N GLY A 263 8.51 -18.26 8.60
CA GLY A 263 7.47 -17.56 9.32
C GLY A 263 7.57 -17.73 10.84
N LEU A 264 7.91 -18.94 11.31
CA LEU A 264 8.15 -19.21 12.74
C LEU A 264 9.32 -18.37 13.27
N ALA A 265 10.41 -18.26 12.52
CA ALA A 265 11.55 -17.42 12.88
C ALA A 265 11.15 -15.93 12.96
N ALA A 266 10.34 -15.46 12.01
CA ALA A 266 9.85 -14.08 12.00
C ALA A 266 8.92 -13.80 13.20
N ASP A 267 7.95 -14.68 13.48
CA ASP A 267 7.04 -14.54 14.61
C ASP A 267 7.80 -14.60 15.95
N ALA A 268 8.76 -15.52 16.10
CA ALA A 268 9.62 -15.61 17.27
C ALA A 268 10.42 -14.32 17.49
N TRP A 269 10.95 -13.73 16.41
CA TRP A 269 11.66 -12.46 16.48
C TRP A 269 10.76 -11.28 16.85
N ILE A 270 9.54 -11.21 16.31
CA ILE A 270 8.55 -10.20 16.67
C ILE A 270 8.19 -10.30 18.16
N VAL A 271 7.93 -11.51 18.66
CA VAL A 271 7.64 -11.74 20.09
C VAL A 271 8.84 -11.35 20.95
N PHE A 272 10.05 -11.72 20.55
CA PHE A 272 11.28 -11.39 21.29
C PHE A 272 11.54 -9.89 21.36
N THR A 273 11.34 -9.18 20.26
CA THR A 273 11.60 -7.74 20.15
C THR A 273 10.46 -6.88 20.67
N SER A 274 9.25 -7.42 20.85
CA SER A 274 8.12 -6.71 21.47
C SER A 274 8.41 -6.19 22.88
N ARG A 275 9.41 -6.79 23.57
CA ARG A 275 9.86 -6.41 24.91
C ARG A 275 10.81 -5.20 24.94
N LYS A 276 11.31 -4.75 23.79
CA LYS A 276 12.28 -3.65 23.68
C LYS A 276 11.61 -2.38 23.15
N PRO A 277 12.01 -1.18 23.60
CA PRO A 277 11.49 0.07 23.06
C PRO A 277 11.91 0.26 21.59
N GLY A 278 10.91 0.44 20.71
CA GLY A 278 11.07 0.63 19.27
C GLY A 278 10.89 -0.65 18.44
N LYS A 279 10.41 -0.52 17.19
CA LYS A 279 10.27 -1.64 16.25
C LYS A 279 11.55 -1.82 15.42
N PRO A 280 12.37 -2.87 15.63
CA PRO A 280 13.63 -3.02 14.91
C PRO A 280 13.41 -3.61 13.51
N SER A 281 13.11 -2.75 12.52
CA SER A 281 12.84 -3.13 11.13
C SER A 281 13.97 -3.93 10.46
N ALA A 282 15.21 -3.48 10.64
CA ALA A 282 16.38 -4.07 9.99
C ALA A 282 16.65 -5.49 10.45
N SER A 283 16.54 -5.76 11.76
CA SER A 283 16.78 -7.10 12.29
C SER A 283 15.64 -8.05 11.94
N LEU A 284 14.38 -7.59 11.88
CA LEU A 284 13.27 -8.41 11.38
C LEU A 284 13.52 -8.84 9.93
N CYS A 285 13.89 -7.90 9.06
CA CYS A 285 14.19 -8.23 7.66
C CYS A 285 15.37 -9.20 7.54
N ALA A 286 16.42 -9.00 8.34
CA ALA A 286 17.57 -9.91 8.41
C ALA A 286 17.15 -11.32 8.82
N VAL A 287 16.32 -11.46 9.86
CA VAL A 287 15.82 -12.75 10.32
C VAL A 287 14.98 -13.43 9.24
N ILE A 288 14.06 -12.71 8.59
CA ILE A 288 13.24 -13.29 7.51
C ILE A 288 14.13 -13.79 6.37
N GLY A 289 15.04 -12.96 5.85
CA GLY A 289 15.91 -13.33 4.74
C GLY A 289 16.89 -14.46 5.09
N GLY A 290 17.54 -14.37 6.25
CA GLY A 290 18.47 -15.38 6.72
C GLY A 290 17.80 -16.72 7.03
N ALA A 291 16.63 -16.70 7.69
CA ALA A 291 15.86 -17.90 7.96
C ALA A 291 15.35 -18.55 6.68
N PHE A 292 14.89 -17.77 5.70
CA PHE A 292 14.47 -18.28 4.40
C PHE A 292 15.61 -18.97 3.65
N ALA A 293 16.75 -18.29 3.48
CA ALA A 293 17.89 -18.86 2.77
C ALA A 293 18.44 -20.11 3.50
N THR A 294 18.52 -20.06 4.83
CA THR A 294 18.99 -21.20 5.63
C THR A 294 18.02 -22.37 5.54
N ALA A 295 16.72 -22.14 5.71
CA ALA A 295 15.71 -23.20 5.65
C ALA A 295 15.65 -23.82 4.25
N TYR A 296 15.69 -23.00 3.20
CA TYR A 296 15.71 -23.48 1.81
C TYR A 296 16.92 -24.37 1.53
N LEU A 297 18.12 -23.85 1.82
CA LEU A 297 19.35 -24.56 1.52
C LEU A 297 19.55 -25.78 2.42
N ALA A 298 19.06 -25.75 3.66
CA ALA A 298 19.04 -26.92 4.54
C ALA A 298 18.08 -27.99 4.00
N GLU A 299 16.85 -27.62 3.62
CA GLU A 299 15.87 -28.55 3.06
C GLU A 299 16.44 -29.23 1.81
N VAL A 300 16.99 -28.46 0.87
CA VAL A 300 17.61 -28.99 -0.35
C VAL A 300 18.78 -29.94 -0.03
N THR A 301 19.61 -29.62 0.96
CA THR A 301 20.72 -30.50 1.39
C THR A 301 20.21 -31.81 2.03
N LEU A 302 19.07 -31.77 2.72
CA LEU A 302 18.49 -32.93 3.41
C LEU A 302 17.74 -33.88 2.47
N LEU A 303 17.32 -33.40 1.29
CA LEU A 303 16.71 -34.24 0.26
C LEU A 303 17.71 -35.30 -0.25
N PRO A 304 17.24 -36.46 -0.74
CA PRO A 304 18.11 -37.57 -1.14
C PRO A 304 19.17 -37.21 -2.21
N ALA A 305 18.84 -36.32 -3.13
CA ALA A 305 19.77 -35.83 -4.16
C ALA A 305 20.79 -34.80 -3.63
N GLY A 306 20.53 -34.25 -2.45
CA GLY A 306 21.34 -33.24 -1.79
C GLY A 306 21.47 -31.93 -2.56
N THR A 307 22.33 -31.06 -2.05
CA THR A 307 22.79 -29.89 -2.78
C THR A 307 24.10 -30.18 -3.50
N VAL A 308 24.28 -29.52 -4.63
CA VAL A 308 25.53 -29.52 -5.40
C VAL A 308 26.36 -28.26 -5.22
N TRP A 309 25.83 -27.29 -4.49
CA TRP A 309 26.56 -26.09 -4.21
C TRP A 309 27.65 -26.38 -3.19
N GLY A 310 28.86 -25.90 -3.47
CA GLY A 310 29.95 -25.99 -2.51
C GLY A 310 29.67 -25.18 -1.24
N ALA A 311 30.34 -25.52 -0.14
CA ALA A 311 30.13 -24.88 1.17
C ALA A 311 30.29 -23.35 1.15
N SER A 312 31.19 -22.83 0.31
CA SER A 312 31.40 -21.39 0.16
C SER A 312 30.17 -20.69 -0.45
N LEU A 313 29.58 -21.24 -1.50
CA LEU A 313 28.38 -20.69 -2.14
C LEU A 313 27.16 -20.84 -1.22
N TRP A 314 27.04 -21.98 -0.54
CA TRP A 314 25.97 -22.25 0.43
C TRP A 314 25.97 -21.21 1.57
N LEU A 315 27.11 -21.03 2.25
CA LEU A 315 27.23 -20.07 3.35
C LEU A 315 27.17 -18.62 2.85
N GLY A 316 27.82 -18.34 1.72
CA GLY A 316 27.83 -17.02 1.09
C GLY A 316 26.43 -16.54 0.73
N THR A 317 25.57 -17.42 0.22
CA THR A 317 24.18 -17.09 -0.12
C THR A 317 23.36 -16.74 1.13
N ILE A 318 23.53 -17.46 2.24
CA ILE A 318 22.84 -17.16 3.50
C ILE A 318 23.27 -15.78 4.02
N ILE A 319 24.58 -15.52 4.05
CA ILE A 319 25.14 -14.24 4.51
C ILE A 319 24.65 -13.11 3.60
N ALA A 320 24.77 -13.26 2.28
CA ALA A 320 24.35 -12.26 1.30
C ALA A 320 22.86 -11.94 1.42
N THR A 321 22.01 -12.96 1.57
CA THR A 321 20.57 -12.79 1.74
C THR A 321 20.25 -12.05 3.04
N THR A 322 20.88 -12.45 4.15
CA THR A 322 20.72 -11.80 5.45
C THR A 322 21.15 -10.34 5.41
N MET A 323 22.30 -10.05 4.78
CA MET A 323 22.83 -8.70 4.64
C MET A 323 21.94 -7.84 3.75
N LEU A 324 21.49 -8.35 2.60
CA LEU A 324 20.64 -7.63 1.66
C LEU A 324 19.32 -7.22 2.31
N THR A 325 18.63 -8.15 2.98
CA THR A 325 17.36 -7.84 3.65
C THR A 325 17.57 -6.94 4.87
N TRP A 326 18.68 -7.09 5.60
CA TRP A 326 19.06 -6.16 6.67
C TRP A 326 19.26 -4.73 6.14
N MET A 327 20.00 -4.57 5.03
CA MET A 327 20.24 -3.29 4.37
C MET A 327 18.93 -2.67 3.89
N MET A 328 18.04 -3.47 3.28
CA MET A 328 16.71 -3.01 2.89
C MET A 328 15.92 -2.50 4.10
N GLY A 329 15.90 -3.24 5.21
CA GLY A 329 15.19 -2.84 6.42
C GLY A 329 15.78 -1.58 7.10
N ARG A 330 17.09 -1.30 6.89
CA ARG A 330 17.73 -0.03 7.26
C ARG A 330 17.30 1.10 6.32
N LEU A 331 17.36 0.88 5.02
CA LEU A 331 17.06 1.86 3.98
C LEU A 331 15.60 2.31 4.04
N LEU A 332 14.66 1.36 4.17
CA LEU A 332 13.24 1.68 4.27
C LEU A 332 12.89 2.43 5.58
N ARG A 333 13.67 2.23 6.64
CA ARG A 333 13.53 3.02 7.88
C ARG A 333 14.13 4.42 7.75
N ALA A 334 15.24 4.55 7.02
CA ALA A 334 15.89 5.84 6.76
C ALA A 334 15.12 6.68 5.72
N GLY A 335 14.43 6.02 4.79
CA GLY A 335 13.64 6.60 3.69
C GLY A 335 12.16 6.80 3.99
N LEU A 336 11.72 6.61 5.25
CA LEU A 336 10.47 7.16 5.79
C LEU A 336 10.80 8.47 6.54
N PRO A 337 11.19 9.57 5.87
CA PRO A 337 11.12 10.87 6.52
C PRO A 337 9.65 11.11 6.91
N ALA A 338 9.45 11.97 7.90
CA ALA A 338 8.18 12.29 8.57
C ALA A 338 6.91 12.50 7.71
N ALA A 339 6.99 12.48 6.37
CA ALA A 339 5.90 12.57 5.41
C ALA A 339 4.85 11.43 5.49
N VAL A 340 5.20 10.22 5.95
CA VAL A 340 4.22 9.12 6.11
C VAL A 340 3.65 9.04 7.54
N ILE A 341 4.32 9.66 8.51
CA ILE A 341 3.88 9.67 9.92
C ILE A 341 2.96 10.87 10.20
N ALA A 342 3.17 12.01 9.52
CA ALA A 342 2.35 13.21 9.68
C ALA A 342 0.83 13.02 9.39
N PRO A 343 0.37 12.17 8.46
CA PRO A 343 -1.06 11.95 8.30
C PRO A 343 -1.67 11.18 9.49
N TYR A 344 -0.90 10.31 10.16
CA TYR A 344 -1.44 9.35 11.12
C TYR A 344 -1.86 10.00 12.45
N GLU A 345 -1.20 11.08 12.88
CA GLU A 345 -1.64 11.85 14.07
C GLU A 345 -2.86 12.73 13.79
N VAL A 346 -3.04 13.19 12.55
CA VAL A 346 -4.17 14.05 12.17
C VAL A 346 -5.47 13.22 12.08
N PHE A 347 -5.40 12.00 11.54
CA PHE A 347 -6.56 11.11 11.42
C PHE A 347 -7.07 10.53 12.74
N MET A 348 -6.21 10.36 13.75
CA MET A 348 -6.62 9.79 15.05
C MET A 348 -7.31 10.81 15.98
N LYS A 349 -7.22 12.12 15.70
CA LYS A 349 -7.82 13.17 16.56
C LYS A 349 -9.19 13.68 16.11
N GLN A 350 -9.70 13.24 14.96
CA GLN A 350 -11.05 13.59 14.53
C GLN A 350 -12.03 12.50 14.99
N ALA A 351 -12.71 12.74 16.10
CA ALA A 351 -13.93 12.00 16.41
C ALA A 351 -14.95 12.24 15.28
N PRO A 352 -15.73 11.24 14.84
CA PRO A 352 -16.71 11.44 13.80
C PRO A 352 -17.90 12.19 14.40
N GLU A 353 -18.02 13.49 14.11
CA GLU A 353 -19.26 14.21 14.37
C GLU A 353 -20.35 13.80 13.37
N PRO A 354 -21.62 13.74 13.81
CA PRO A 354 -22.72 13.34 12.96
C PRO A 354 -23.02 14.46 11.95
N GLU A 355 -22.67 14.23 10.68
CA GLU A 355 -23.05 15.11 9.58
C GLU A 355 -24.57 15.07 9.37
N ARG A 356 -25.28 15.96 10.07
CA ARG A 356 -26.59 16.45 9.63
C ARG A 356 -26.34 17.51 8.56
N GLY A 357 -26.75 17.20 7.34
CA GLY A 357 -26.72 18.15 6.24
C GLY A 357 -27.55 19.39 6.54
N THR A 358 -26.89 20.55 6.50
CA THR A 358 -27.52 21.84 6.22
C THR A 358 -26.50 22.72 5.48
N LEU A 359 -26.85 23.02 4.23
CA LEU A 359 -26.47 24.14 3.36
C LEU A 359 -25.49 25.20 3.96
N ASP A 360 -24.20 25.08 3.68
CA ASP A 360 -23.29 26.09 3.06
C ASP A 360 -21.83 25.54 3.05
N PRO A 361 -21.23 25.13 1.91
CA PRO A 361 -20.05 24.24 1.87
C PRO A 361 -18.67 24.90 2.09
N ASP A 362 -18.54 26.22 2.10
CA ASP A 362 -17.24 26.85 1.81
C ASP A 362 -16.43 27.33 3.02
N SER A 363 -17.05 27.63 4.16
CA SER A 363 -16.33 28.34 5.25
C SER A 363 -15.36 27.45 6.05
N ALA A 364 -15.72 26.20 6.33
CA ALA A 364 -14.90 25.32 7.19
C ALA A 364 -13.68 24.76 6.46
N VAL A 365 -13.81 24.48 5.16
CA VAL A 365 -12.69 24.05 4.30
C VAL A 365 -11.70 25.21 4.13
N ARG A 366 -12.19 26.43 3.97
CA ARG A 366 -11.35 27.61 3.74
C ARG A 366 -10.51 27.99 4.95
N GLU A 367 -11.05 27.84 6.16
CA GLU A 367 -10.27 28.00 7.39
C GLU A 367 -9.07 27.05 7.45
N GLN A 368 -9.27 25.78 7.09
CA GLN A 368 -8.20 24.77 7.08
C GLN A 368 -7.13 25.09 6.03
N LEU A 369 -7.55 25.59 4.86
CA LEU A 369 -6.63 26.02 3.80
C LEU A 369 -5.78 27.22 4.23
N VAL A 370 -6.37 28.17 4.96
CA VAL A 370 -5.64 29.33 5.54
C VAL A 370 -4.60 28.85 6.53
N ARG A 371 -4.98 27.93 7.43
CA ARG A 371 -4.02 27.36 8.38
C ARG A 371 -2.83 26.71 7.67
N ALA A 372 -3.09 25.85 6.67
CA ALA A 372 -2.04 25.20 5.89
C ALA A 372 -1.13 26.22 5.18
N ALA A 373 -1.72 27.27 4.59
CA ALA A 373 -0.95 28.34 3.93
C ALA A 373 -0.05 29.11 4.92
N LEU A 374 -0.50 29.32 6.16
CA LEU A 374 0.27 30.00 7.19
C LEU A 374 1.40 29.14 7.75
N ASP A 375 1.17 27.83 7.91
CA ASP A 375 2.22 26.88 8.27
C ASP A 375 3.34 26.88 7.20
N ASP A 376 2.98 27.03 5.92
CA ASP A 376 3.88 27.08 4.76
C ASP A 376 4.34 28.50 4.34
N LEU A 377 4.14 29.53 5.17
CA LEU A 377 4.45 30.92 4.81
C LEU A 377 5.94 31.20 4.49
N GLY A 378 6.84 30.29 4.92
CA GLY A 378 8.28 30.34 4.67
C GLY A 378 8.77 29.47 3.52
N THR A 379 7.89 28.71 2.88
CA THR A 379 8.22 27.71 1.84
C THR A 379 7.50 28.07 0.53
N PRO A 380 8.13 28.83 -0.38
CA PRO A 380 7.46 29.39 -1.56
C PRO A 380 6.86 28.31 -2.48
N GLU A 381 7.51 27.15 -2.61
CA GLU A 381 6.99 26.05 -3.43
C GLU A 381 5.72 25.40 -2.87
N ALA A 382 5.61 25.27 -1.54
CA ALA A 382 4.44 24.69 -0.88
C ALA A 382 3.28 25.69 -0.89
N LEU A 383 3.57 26.97 -0.63
CA LEU A 383 2.58 28.04 -0.65
C LEU A 383 1.95 28.23 -2.04
N GLY A 384 2.75 28.13 -3.12
CA GLY A 384 2.25 28.23 -4.49
C GLY A 384 1.35 27.07 -4.93
N ARG A 385 1.40 25.92 -4.25
CA ARG A 385 0.52 24.76 -4.49
C ARG A 385 -0.77 24.82 -3.67
N ASN A 386 -0.89 25.76 -2.73
CA ASN A 386 -2.08 25.90 -1.92
C ASN A 386 -3.26 26.39 -2.80
N PRO A 387 -4.45 25.76 -2.71
CA PRO A 387 -5.63 26.17 -3.48
C PRO A 387 -6.00 27.66 -3.34
N LEU A 388 -5.64 28.32 -2.24
CA LEU A 388 -5.85 29.76 -2.05
C LEU A 388 -5.08 30.62 -3.05
N ALA A 389 -3.98 30.12 -3.61
CA ALA A 389 -3.18 30.85 -4.59
C ALA A 389 -3.92 31.03 -5.94
N MET A 390 -4.90 30.17 -6.19
CA MET A 390 -5.74 30.17 -7.41
C MET A 390 -7.01 31.02 -7.25
N LEU A 391 -7.20 31.66 -6.09
CA LEU A 391 -8.38 32.51 -5.87
C LEU A 391 -8.32 33.76 -6.78
N PRO A 392 -9.42 34.10 -7.47
CA PRO A 392 -9.53 35.36 -8.18
C PRO A 392 -9.21 36.54 -7.25
N GLY A 393 -8.45 37.53 -7.71
CA GLY A 393 -8.08 38.70 -6.91
C GLY A 393 -6.85 38.53 -5.99
N VAL A 394 -6.42 37.29 -5.72
CA VAL A 394 -5.19 37.00 -4.96
C VAL A 394 -3.97 36.99 -5.87
N THR A 395 -4.10 36.42 -7.09
CA THR A 395 -3.04 36.40 -8.10
C THR A 395 -3.25 37.48 -9.17
N LYS A 396 -2.23 38.31 -9.41
CA LYS A 396 -2.25 39.45 -10.35
C LYS A 396 -1.28 39.28 -11.53
N GLY A 397 -0.79 38.06 -11.75
CA GLY A 397 0.04 37.69 -12.91
C GLY A 397 1.52 37.45 -12.60
N GLY A 398 1.95 37.57 -11.35
CA GLY A 398 3.28 37.19 -10.86
C GLY A 398 3.36 35.77 -10.30
N SER A 399 4.38 35.49 -9.49
CA SER A 399 4.52 34.20 -8.80
C SER A 399 3.41 34.06 -7.75
N ALA A 400 2.53 33.07 -7.94
CA ALA A 400 1.36 32.84 -7.09
C ALA A 400 1.71 32.67 -5.60
N ALA A 401 2.88 32.11 -5.29
CA ALA A 401 3.39 31.99 -3.93
C ALA A 401 3.73 33.35 -3.29
N VAL A 402 4.36 34.25 -4.06
CA VAL A 402 4.75 35.58 -3.58
C VAL A 402 3.53 36.45 -3.35
N GLU A 403 2.57 36.39 -4.28
CA GLU A 403 1.33 37.17 -4.21
C GLU A 403 0.43 36.68 -3.07
N LEU A 404 0.23 35.36 -2.92
CA LEU A 404 -0.51 34.79 -1.80
C LEU A 404 0.15 35.15 -0.45
N ARG A 405 1.48 35.08 -0.36
CA ARG A 405 2.22 35.47 0.85
C ARG A 405 1.98 36.94 1.19
N ALA A 406 2.06 37.82 0.21
CA ALA A 406 1.85 39.25 0.40
C ALA A 406 0.45 39.54 0.93
N VAL A 407 -0.58 38.95 0.31
CA VAL A 407 -1.98 39.10 0.72
C VAL A 407 -2.22 38.57 2.14
N LEU A 408 -1.69 37.39 2.49
CA LEU A 408 -1.85 36.84 3.84
C LEU A 408 -1.20 37.73 4.92
N VAL A 409 0.00 38.26 4.64
CA VAL A 409 0.70 39.16 5.56
C VAL A 409 -0.05 40.49 5.71
N GLU A 410 -0.59 41.02 4.62
CA GLU A 410 -1.39 42.24 4.60
C GLU A 410 -2.68 42.08 5.42
N VAL A 411 -3.48 41.04 5.14
CA VAL A 411 -4.72 40.76 5.87
C VAL A 411 -4.46 40.53 7.36
N ILE A 412 -3.40 39.81 7.73
CA ILE A 412 -3.02 39.64 9.14
C ILE A 412 -2.60 40.98 9.78
N GLY A 413 -1.90 41.83 9.03
CA GLY A 413 -1.53 43.17 9.45
C GLY A 413 -2.74 44.07 9.71
N GLU A 414 -3.71 44.06 8.80
CA GLU A 414 -4.99 44.77 8.96
C GLU A 414 -5.77 44.28 10.16
N LEU A 415 -5.87 42.95 10.33
CA LEU A 415 -6.53 42.37 11.50
C LEU A 415 -5.86 42.81 12.79
N ALA A 416 -4.52 42.80 12.85
CA ALA A 416 -3.76 43.21 14.03
C ALA A 416 -3.95 44.71 14.36
N GLY A 417 -4.23 45.53 13.35
CA GLY A 417 -4.54 46.96 13.47
C GLY A 417 -6.03 47.30 13.60
N SER A 418 -6.93 46.30 13.67
CA SER A 418 -8.38 46.53 13.74
C SER A 418 -8.77 47.35 14.97
N ALA A 419 -9.72 48.27 14.80
CA ALA A 419 -10.29 49.03 15.92
C ALA A 419 -11.10 48.14 16.87
N THR A 420 -11.51 46.95 16.42
CA THR A 420 -12.20 45.96 17.24
C THR A 420 -11.17 45.19 18.06
N PRO A 421 -11.17 45.30 19.41
CA PRO A 421 -10.12 44.70 20.26
C PRO A 421 -9.97 43.19 20.06
N ARG A 422 -11.09 42.49 19.81
CA ARG A 422 -11.12 41.05 19.60
C ARG A 422 -10.49 40.62 18.27
N GLU A 423 -10.65 41.40 17.20
CA GLU A 423 -10.00 41.13 15.91
C GLU A 423 -8.52 41.47 15.97
N ALA A 424 -8.18 42.59 16.62
CA ALA A 424 -6.79 43.00 16.89
C ALA A 424 -6.00 41.95 17.67
N GLU A 425 -6.62 41.31 18.66
CA GLU A 425 -6.00 40.18 19.38
C GLU A 425 -5.78 38.96 18.47
N CYS A 426 -6.76 38.58 17.64
CA CYS A 426 -6.61 37.47 16.69
C CYS A 426 -5.49 37.74 15.67
N GLY A 427 -5.45 38.95 15.11
CA GLY A 427 -4.40 39.38 14.18
C GLY A 427 -3.02 39.40 14.82
N ARG A 428 -2.89 39.90 16.06
CA ARG A 428 -1.62 39.88 16.81
C ARG A 428 -1.12 38.46 17.09
N VAL A 429 -2.02 37.52 17.44
CA VAL A 429 -1.66 36.10 17.62
C VAL A 429 -1.09 35.50 16.33
N LEU A 430 -1.76 35.71 15.19
CA LEU A 430 -1.28 35.21 13.90
C LEU A 430 0.01 35.89 13.46
N GLN A 431 0.13 37.21 13.66
CA GLN A 431 1.30 37.97 13.27
C GLN A 431 2.55 37.56 14.06
N ASP A 432 2.43 37.38 15.38
CA ASP A 432 3.59 37.03 16.21
C ASP A 432 4.02 35.56 16.02
N TYR A 433 3.08 34.64 15.79
CA TYR A 433 3.40 33.23 15.57
C TYR A 433 3.85 32.92 14.13
N TYR A 434 3.08 33.32 13.12
CA TYR A 434 3.32 32.90 11.73
C TYR A 434 4.21 33.86 10.93
N VAL A 435 4.04 35.19 11.11
CA VAL A 435 4.75 36.19 10.30
C VAL A 435 6.09 36.54 10.92
N LYS A 436 6.12 36.94 12.20
CA LYS A 436 7.35 37.32 12.92
C LYS A 436 8.11 36.13 13.49
N ARG A 437 7.46 34.97 13.64
CA ARG A 437 8.02 33.74 14.20
C ARG A 437 8.74 33.96 15.54
N VAL A 438 8.07 34.64 16.46
CA VAL A 438 8.61 35.07 17.76
C VAL A 438 9.05 33.88 18.64
N GLY A 439 8.46 32.70 18.47
CA GLY A 439 8.80 31.50 19.23
C GLY A 439 7.70 30.45 19.21
N SER A 440 7.69 29.57 20.22
CA SER A 440 6.63 28.57 20.41
C SER A 440 5.28 29.23 20.78
N HIS A 441 4.19 28.46 20.72
CA HIS A 441 2.88 28.92 21.18
C HIS A 441 2.91 29.47 22.60
N GLU A 442 3.71 28.87 23.49
CA GLU A 442 3.84 29.30 24.89
C GLU A 442 4.49 30.68 25.01
N VAL A 443 5.53 30.95 24.21
CA VAL A 443 6.20 32.27 24.16
C VAL A 443 5.23 33.35 23.66
N VAL A 444 4.43 33.05 22.63
CA VAL A 444 3.43 34.01 22.12
C VAL A 444 2.32 34.24 23.14
N MET A 445 1.89 33.20 23.86
CA MET A 445 0.91 33.32 24.93
C MET A 445 1.38 34.22 26.07
N GLU A 446 2.61 34.03 26.54
CA GLU A 446 3.21 34.86 27.59
C GLU A 446 3.33 36.32 27.15
N ARG A 447 3.82 36.54 25.93
CA ARG A 447 4.00 37.90 25.36
C ARG A 447 2.68 38.66 25.21
N LEU A 448 1.61 37.97 24.83
CA LEU A 448 0.28 38.56 24.66
C LEU A 448 -0.58 38.48 25.93
N TYR A 449 -0.04 37.97 27.04
CA TYR A 449 -0.74 37.76 28.30
C TYR A 449 -2.04 36.96 28.15
N LEU A 450 -2.02 35.91 27.32
CA LEU A 450 -3.18 35.07 27.02
C LEU A 450 -3.11 33.72 27.74
N SER A 451 -4.22 33.31 28.35
CA SER A 451 -4.37 31.93 28.84
C SER A 451 -4.46 30.94 27.67
N ARG A 452 -4.08 29.68 27.91
CA ARG A 452 -4.07 28.63 26.88
C ARG A 452 -5.40 28.48 26.14
N PRO A 453 -6.57 28.45 26.82
CA PRO A 453 -7.85 28.36 26.12
C PRO A 453 -8.17 29.61 25.30
N THR A 454 -7.79 30.79 25.80
CA THR A 454 -8.01 32.07 25.10
C THR A 454 -7.15 32.14 23.84
N TYR A 455 -5.89 31.72 23.92
CA TYR A 455 -4.97 31.66 22.79
C TYR A 455 -5.53 30.81 21.65
N TYR A 456 -5.89 29.55 21.90
CA TYR A 456 -6.41 28.69 20.84
C TYR A 456 -7.76 29.19 20.28
N ARG A 457 -8.61 29.79 21.12
CA ARG A 457 -9.85 30.42 20.65
C ARG A 457 -9.57 31.61 19.72
N ARG A 458 -8.57 32.45 20.02
CA ARG A 458 -8.15 33.58 19.18
C ARG A 458 -7.44 33.12 17.91
N LEU A 459 -6.65 32.06 18.00
CA LEU A 459 -5.98 31.45 16.86
C LEU A 459 -7.00 30.91 15.84
N HIS A 460 -7.96 30.10 16.30
CA HIS A 460 -9.02 29.54 15.46
C HIS A 460 -9.91 30.62 14.85
N HIS A 461 -10.38 31.57 15.68
CA HIS A 461 -11.16 32.71 15.18
C HIS A 461 -10.36 33.62 14.24
N GLY A 462 -9.04 33.67 14.38
CA GLY A 462 -8.16 34.36 13.45
C GLY A 462 -8.16 33.73 12.07
N PHE A 463 -8.08 32.39 11.98
CA PHE A 463 -8.17 31.70 10.69
C PHE A 463 -9.51 31.97 9.98
N GLN A 464 -10.61 32.00 10.73
CA GLN A 464 -11.95 32.31 10.20
C GLN A 464 -12.03 33.73 9.63
N LEU A 465 -11.50 34.72 10.36
CA LEU A 465 -11.48 36.10 9.90
C LEU A 465 -10.62 36.27 8.64
N VAL A 466 -9.46 35.63 8.58
CA VAL A 466 -8.61 35.66 7.38
C VAL A 466 -9.32 35.03 6.19
N ALA A 467 -9.98 33.88 6.38
CA ALA A 467 -10.77 33.23 5.33
C ALA A 467 -11.88 34.14 4.79
N GLN A 468 -12.66 34.78 5.68
CA GLN A 468 -13.72 35.72 5.31
C GLN A 468 -13.18 36.94 4.53
N ARG A 469 -11.99 37.43 4.88
CA ARG A 469 -11.35 38.56 4.19
C ARG A 469 -10.86 38.17 2.80
N LEU A 470 -10.29 36.98 2.65
CA LEU A 470 -9.90 36.43 1.34
C LEU A 470 -11.13 36.23 0.43
N ASP A 471 -12.26 35.82 0.99
CA ASP A 471 -13.51 35.69 0.25
C ASP A 471 -14.02 37.03 -0.26
N ALA A 472 -14.03 38.04 0.60
CA ALA A 472 -14.40 39.41 0.21
C ALA A 472 -13.50 39.94 -0.92
N LEU A 473 -12.19 39.65 -0.88
CA LEU A 473 -11.24 40.01 -1.93
C LEU A 473 -11.50 39.25 -3.24
N SER A 474 -11.93 37.99 -3.17
CA SER A 474 -12.25 37.19 -4.36
C SER A 474 -13.53 37.63 -5.08
N LEU A 475 -14.45 38.26 -4.34
CA LEU A 475 -15.73 38.75 -4.84
C LEU A 475 -15.64 40.19 -5.40
N THR A 476 -14.52 40.90 -5.16
CA THR A 476 -14.29 42.24 -5.69
C THR A 476 -13.48 42.16 -6.99
N PRO A 477 -14.04 42.51 -8.16
CA PRO A 477 -13.29 42.49 -9.41
C PRO A 477 -12.16 43.53 -9.35
N ALA A 478 -10.94 43.11 -9.71
CA ALA A 478 -9.80 44.01 -9.81
C ALA A 478 -10.12 45.18 -10.77
N PRO A 479 -9.76 46.44 -10.44
CA PRO A 479 -9.81 47.52 -11.40
C PRO A 479 -8.87 47.19 -12.56
N ARG A 480 -9.38 47.34 -13.80
CA ARG A 480 -8.64 47.11 -15.05
C ARG A 480 -7.47 48.07 -15.21
#